data_AF-A0A0G4EK39-F1
#
_entry.id   AF-A0A0G4EK39-F1
#
_cell.length_a   1.000
_cell.length_b   1.000
_cell.length_c   1.000
_cell.angle_alpha   90.00
_cell.angle_beta   90.00
_cell.angle_gamma   90.00
#
_symmetry.space_group_name_H-M   'P 1'
#
loop_
_entity.id
_entity.type
_entity.pdbx_description
1 polymer ?
#
loop_
_entity_poly.entity_id
_entity_poly.type
_entity_poly.pdbx_seq_one_letter_code
_entity_poly.pdbx_strand_id
1 'polypeptide(L)'
;MKAAIVLCASAILLSCPTPAASQTPDGYQQQHGVCHKKENVHYECPRGYTYDDESLKCIKHDHMEPYTYCPKGTKETADGCVKYVYQKKTPYCEHGKLEGHKCIHRKYTDAEYQCKDGYSFTHDKSKCFADKYTAKLHKCPGGYELTKDKKNCIKHIYADLKYYCPKHSYATAKGCKVTTYEAKVPYCHQGYLEGGKCVVIKHSYHSYYPKCKQGYSFRRHKCVLESYHDARYKCPRGFAFTDDQSKCYVDKYVAKLRECPHGYKWSRHDSKCVRYEYADLKYYCPKHSVLTHKGCKSTIYEAKAPYCTHGNLEGDHKCVVEEAFLVDYECPDGYQLTKDSSKCYAKTFVDIKYSCVDGYKLSEEKDKCVKALYADVAHKCLKGKLTLIAGSSGYAPVCCIDLYYVGNGSKSIRGGNTFH
;
A
#
# COMPACT_ATOMS: atom_id res chain seq x y z
N MET A 1 22.37 64.05 -1.88
CA MET A 1 23.07 64.29 -3.17
C MET A 1 22.02 64.53 -4.25
N LYS A 2 22.13 65.68 -4.94
CA LYS A 2 21.48 66.11 -6.21
C LYS A 2 19.95 66.35 -6.13
N ALA A 3 19.46 67.61 -6.18
CA ALA A 3 19.36 68.53 -7.34
C ALA A 3 18.42 67.97 -8.43
N ALA A 4 17.48 68.67 -9.06
CA ALA A 4 17.22 70.11 -9.19
C ALA A 4 15.87 70.31 -9.95
N ILE A 5 15.26 71.49 -9.76
CA ILE A 5 14.60 72.36 -10.78
C ILE A 5 13.42 71.80 -11.59
N VAL A 6 12.26 72.49 -11.57
CA VAL A 6 11.64 73.16 -12.75
C VAL A 6 10.72 74.30 -12.29
N LEU A 7 10.94 75.47 -12.90
CA LEU A 7 10.17 76.71 -12.85
C LEU A 7 8.86 76.63 -13.66
N CYS A 8 7.85 77.42 -13.31
CA CYS A 8 7.02 78.08 -14.32
C CYS A 8 6.38 79.36 -13.78
N ALA A 9 6.54 80.43 -14.54
CA ALA A 9 6.06 81.78 -14.31
C ALA A 9 4.82 82.07 -15.16
N SER A 10 3.88 82.87 -14.66
CA SER A 10 3.00 83.82 -15.40
C SER A 10 2.11 84.53 -14.35
N ALA A 11 2.13 85.85 -14.14
CA ALA A 11 1.88 87.00 -15.01
C ALA A 11 0.39 87.46 -15.05
N ILE A 12 0.15 88.61 -14.38
CA ILE A 12 -0.68 89.78 -14.77
C ILE A 12 -2.22 89.63 -14.84
N LEU A 13 -2.93 90.50 -14.10
CA LEU A 13 -3.98 91.47 -14.53
C LEU A 13 -4.92 91.78 -13.33
N LEU A 14 -4.93 93.01 -12.80
CA LEU A 14 -5.84 94.11 -13.18
C LEU A 14 -7.32 93.71 -13.15
N SER A 15 -8.07 94.20 -12.16
CA SER A 15 -9.04 95.30 -12.32
C SER A 15 -10.09 95.31 -11.20
N CYS A 16 -10.35 96.53 -10.74
CA CYS A 16 -11.44 96.95 -9.89
C CYS A 16 -12.80 96.62 -10.52
N PRO A 17 -13.82 96.36 -9.68
CA PRO A 17 -15.11 96.96 -9.95
C PRO A 17 -15.72 97.60 -8.69
N THR A 18 -15.86 98.93 -8.72
CA THR A 18 -17.08 99.63 -8.27
C THR A 18 -18.24 99.22 -9.18
N PRO A 19 -19.54 99.23 -8.78
CA PRO A 19 -20.26 100.36 -8.16
C PRO A 19 -21.25 99.86 -7.08
N ALA A 20 -22.10 100.58 -6.36
CA ALA A 20 -23.05 101.66 -6.61
C ALA A 20 -23.72 101.87 -5.22
N ALA A 21 -23.70 103.07 -4.64
CA ALA A 21 -24.79 104.04 -4.64
C ALA A 21 -26.03 103.70 -3.76
N SER A 22 -26.57 104.75 -3.14
CA SER A 22 -27.89 104.87 -2.49
C SER A 22 -27.95 104.28 -1.05
N GLN A 23 -28.44 104.97 -0.01
CA GLN A 23 -29.29 106.15 0.12
C GLN A 23 -29.09 106.73 1.55
N THR A 24 -29.03 108.06 1.65
CA THR A 24 -29.34 108.81 2.88
C THR A 24 -30.84 108.71 3.18
N PRO A 25 -31.25 108.64 4.45
CA PRO A 25 -31.72 109.83 5.17
C PRO A 25 -31.26 109.77 6.66
N ASP A 26 -31.16 110.80 7.49
CA ASP A 26 -31.86 112.06 7.63
C ASP A 26 -30.96 113.09 8.33
N GLY A 27 -31.35 114.35 8.18
CA GLY A 27 -30.60 115.55 8.54
C GLY A 27 -29.99 115.59 9.94
N TYR A 28 -28.66 115.76 9.96
CA TYR A 28 -27.98 116.43 11.05
C TYR A 28 -27.28 117.67 10.47
N GLN A 29 -27.88 118.84 10.71
CA GLN A 29 -27.28 120.12 10.33
C GLN A 29 -25.94 120.29 11.05
N GLN A 30 -24.85 120.41 10.27
CA GLN A 30 -23.51 120.73 10.76
C GLN A 30 -23.52 122.08 11.48
N GLN A 31 -23.32 122.05 12.79
CA GLN A 31 -23.03 123.24 13.59
C GLN A 31 -21.56 123.17 14.00
N HIS A 32 -20.70 123.91 13.31
CA HIS A 32 -19.30 124.08 13.70
C HIS A 32 -19.24 125.03 14.90
N GLY A 33 -19.08 124.46 16.11
CA GLY A 33 -18.93 125.21 17.36
C GLY A 33 -17.82 124.62 18.24
N VAL A 34 -17.11 125.49 18.96
CA VAL A 34 -16.07 125.09 19.93
C VAL A 34 -16.75 124.66 21.23
N CYS A 35 -16.44 123.45 21.71
CA CYS A 35 -17.07 122.84 22.88
C CYS A 35 -16.23 123.02 24.14
N HIS A 36 -16.68 123.89 25.03
CA HIS A 36 -15.94 124.25 26.25
C HIS A 36 -16.12 123.23 27.39
N LYS A 37 -17.23 122.49 27.41
CA LYS A 37 -17.51 121.47 28.43
C LYS A 37 -18.00 120.18 27.77
N LYS A 38 -17.21 119.12 27.95
CA LYS A 38 -17.44 117.78 27.38
C LYS A 38 -18.01 116.86 28.45
N GLU A 39 -18.96 116.02 28.06
CA GLU A 39 -19.47 114.92 28.88
C GLU A 39 -19.27 113.58 28.14
N ASN A 40 -19.29 112.48 28.89
CA ASN A 40 -19.03 111.16 28.34
C ASN A 40 -20.14 110.76 27.35
N VAL A 41 -19.72 110.28 26.18
CA VAL A 41 -20.64 109.71 25.19
C VAL A 41 -21.09 108.35 25.68
N HIS A 42 -22.40 108.16 25.76
CA HIS A 42 -22.97 106.86 26.06
C HIS A 42 -23.05 106.04 24.77
N TYR A 43 -22.51 104.83 24.81
CA TYR A 43 -22.53 103.89 23.69
C TYR A 43 -23.73 102.96 23.85
N GLU A 44 -24.66 103.01 22.89
CA GLU A 44 -25.79 102.10 22.83
C GLU A 44 -25.53 101.09 21.71
N CYS A 45 -25.49 99.81 22.07
CA CYS A 45 -25.35 98.72 21.11
C CYS A 45 -26.72 98.17 20.68
N PRO A 46 -26.86 97.68 19.44
CA PRO A 46 -28.05 96.96 19.00
C PRO A 46 -28.36 95.78 19.93
N ARG A 47 -29.64 95.42 20.05
CA ARG A 47 -30.08 94.33 20.94
C ARG A 47 -29.30 93.04 20.65
N GLY A 48 -28.66 92.51 21.70
CA GLY A 48 -27.87 91.28 21.64
C GLY A 48 -26.40 91.48 21.27
N TYR A 49 -25.94 92.72 21.07
CA TYR A 49 -24.52 93.06 20.98
C TYR A 49 -24.06 93.77 22.25
N THR A 50 -22.80 93.55 22.63
CA THR A 50 -22.15 94.21 23.76
C THR A 50 -21.05 95.13 23.25
N TYR A 51 -20.87 96.28 23.88
CA TYR A 51 -19.76 97.17 23.51
C TYR A 51 -18.44 96.53 23.94
N ASP A 52 -17.50 96.45 23.00
CA ASP A 52 -16.17 95.93 23.22
C ASP A 52 -15.17 97.09 23.18
N ASP A 53 -14.54 97.36 24.34
CA ASP A 53 -13.63 98.49 24.52
C ASP A 53 -12.34 98.34 23.68
N GLU A 54 -11.95 97.11 23.33
CA GLU A 54 -10.74 96.83 22.54
C GLU A 54 -10.95 97.10 21.03
N SER A 55 -12.05 96.59 20.46
CA SER A 55 -12.39 96.83 19.05
C SER A 55 -13.15 98.13 18.80
N LEU A 56 -13.56 98.84 19.86
CA LEU A 56 -14.40 100.04 19.86
C LEU A 56 -15.71 99.85 19.07
N LYS A 57 -16.21 98.62 19.01
CA LYS A 57 -17.40 98.20 18.25
C LYS A 57 -18.37 97.42 19.12
N CYS A 58 -19.60 97.32 18.66
CA CYS A 58 -20.55 96.39 19.26
C CYS A 58 -20.25 94.98 18.72
N ILE A 59 -19.87 94.05 19.60
CA ILE A 59 -19.58 92.65 19.25
C ILE A 59 -20.69 91.72 19.73
N LYS A 60 -20.97 90.68 18.95
CA LYS A 60 -21.76 89.52 19.35
C LYS A 60 -21.02 88.27 18.92
N HIS A 61 -20.92 87.29 19.82
CA HIS A 61 -20.36 85.99 19.47
C HIS A 61 -21.48 85.07 18.97
N ASP A 62 -21.33 84.60 17.75
CA ASP A 62 -22.13 83.50 17.23
C ASP A 62 -21.43 82.18 17.55
N HIS A 63 -22.20 81.21 18.02
CA HIS A 63 -21.70 79.95 18.51
C HIS A 63 -22.32 78.80 17.73
N MET A 64 -21.49 77.86 17.32
CA MET A 64 -21.95 76.61 16.72
C MET A 64 -21.17 75.41 17.28
N GLU A 65 -21.78 74.23 17.17
CA GLU A 65 -21.11 72.99 17.55
C GLU A 65 -19.99 72.65 16.54
N PRO A 66 -18.80 72.23 17.00
CA PRO A 66 -17.74 71.78 16.10
C PRO A 66 -18.11 70.48 15.39
N TYR A 67 -17.69 70.34 14.13
CA TYR A 67 -17.74 69.06 13.44
C TYR A 67 -16.66 68.14 13.97
N THR A 68 -17.07 66.98 14.48
CA THR A 68 -16.18 65.91 14.87
C THR A 68 -15.89 65.00 13.68
N TYR A 69 -14.65 64.58 13.54
CA TYR A 69 -14.26 63.61 12.53
C TYR A 69 -13.08 62.77 12.98
N CYS A 70 -13.06 61.54 12.50
CA CYS A 70 -11.95 60.65 12.73
C CYS A 70 -10.78 60.94 11.76
N PRO A 71 -9.53 60.97 12.25
CA PRO A 71 -8.36 61.15 11.39
C PRO A 71 -8.31 60.12 10.24
N LYS A 72 -7.76 60.52 9.08
CA LYS A 72 -7.59 59.62 7.94
C LYS A 72 -6.87 58.33 8.36
N GLY A 73 -7.43 57.18 7.98
CA GLY A 73 -6.90 55.86 8.33
C GLY A 73 -7.41 55.27 9.65
N THR A 74 -8.37 55.94 10.30
CA THR A 74 -9.10 55.41 11.46
C THR A 74 -10.57 55.18 11.10
N LYS A 75 -11.25 54.31 11.86
CA LYS A 75 -12.68 54.04 11.72
C LYS A 75 -13.41 54.56 12.95
N GLU A 76 -14.53 55.21 12.72
CA GLU A 76 -15.44 55.62 13.79
C GLU A 76 -16.15 54.40 14.37
N THR A 77 -16.17 54.30 15.69
CA THR A 77 -16.85 53.24 16.45
C THR A 77 -17.58 53.86 17.63
N ALA A 78 -18.43 53.10 18.32
CA ALA A 78 -19.15 53.57 19.50
C ALA A 78 -18.21 54.11 20.61
N ASP A 79 -16.98 53.60 20.67
CA ASP A 79 -15.96 53.96 21.66
C ASP A 79 -14.99 55.06 21.15
N GLY A 80 -15.31 55.71 20.02
CA GLY A 80 -14.48 56.75 19.38
C GLY A 80 -13.73 56.27 18.14
N CYS A 81 -12.66 56.98 17.77
CA CYS A 81 -11.90 56.69 16.55
C CYS A 81 -10.87 55.59 16.79
N VAL A 82 -10.99 54.48 16.07
CA VAL A 82 -10.13 53.29 16.23
C VAL A 82 -9.27 53.07 14.99
N LYS A 83 -7.97 52.90 15.22
CA LYS A 83 -7.02 52.38 14.23
C LYS A 83 -6.84 50.88 14.43
N TYR A 84 -7.00 50.12 13.34
CA TYR A 84 -6.77 48.68 13.35
C TYR A 84 -5.36 48.38 12.83
N VAL A 85 -4.55 47.71 13.65
CA VAL A 85 -3.25 47.16 13.23
C VAL A 85 -3.44 45.68 12.98
N TYR A 86 -3.10 45.21 11.79
CA TYR A 86 -3.22 43.80 11.42
C TYR A 86 -1.87 43.11 11.43
N GLN A 87 -1.86 41.89 11.93
CA GLN A 87 -0.70 40.99 11.89
C GLN A 87 -1.08 39.65 11.26
N LYS A 88 -0.05 38.96 10.77
CA LYS A 88 -0.21 37.58 10.29
C LYS A 88 -0.45 36.67 11.51
N LYS A 89 -1.37 35.72 11.33
CA LYS A 89 -1.56 34.61 12.26
C LYS A 89 -0.49 33.55 12.04
N THR A 90 -0.10 32.86 13.10
CA THR A 90 0.88 31.76 13.02
C THR A 90 0.12 30.42 13.01
N PRO A 91 0.34 29.56 12.00
CA PRO A 91 -0.24 28.22 12.01
C PRO A 91 0.47 27.32 13.01
N TYR A 92 -0.30 26.52 13.76
CA TYR A 92 0.23 25.48 14.62
C TYR A 92 -0.65 24.22 14.54
N CYS A 93 -0.17 23.13 15.12
CA CYS A 93 -0.88 21.86 15.18
C CYS A 93 -0.98 21.40 16.63
N GLU A 94 -2.20 21.27 17.15
CA GLU A 94 -2.43 20.60 18.44
C GLU A 94 -2.02 19.13 18.38
N HIS A 95 -2.26 18.49 17.23
CA HIS A 95 -1.92 17.10 16.97
C HIS A 95 -1.10 16.95 15.70
N GLY A 96 0.02 16.25 15.81
CA GLY A 96 0.89 15.95 14.67
C GLY A 96 1.82 17.11 14.29
N LYS A 97 2.30 17.09 13.04
CA LYS A 97 3.22 18.08 12.49
C LYS A 97 2.58 18.79 11.31
N LEU A 98 2.92 20.08 11.16
CA LEU A 98 2.45 20.88 10.03
C LEU A 98 3.17 20.42 8.75
N GLU A 99 2.43 19.82 7.82
CA GLU A 99 2.91 19.41 6.51
C GLU A 99 2.02 20.08 5.44
N GLY A 100 2.54 21.15 4.83
CA GLY A 100 1.78 21.98 3.90
C GLY A 100 0.68 22.79 4.60
N HIS A 101 -0.58 22.46 4.31
CA HIS A 101 -1.77 23.12 4.87
C HIS A 101 -2.60 22.20 5.78
N LYS A 102 -1.99 21.12 6.28
CA LYS A 102 -2.64 20.15 7.17
C LYS A 102 -1.70 19.75 8.30
N CYS A 103 -2.28 19.34 9.42
CA CYS A 103 -1.55 18.75 10.52
C CYS A 103 -1.59 17.23 10.38
N ILE A 104 -0.43 16.61 10.15
CA ILE A 104 -0.33 15.16 9.94
C ILE A 104 0.20 14.51 11.22
N HIS A 105 -0.61 13.64 11.81
CA HIS A 105 -0.23 12.83 12.94
C HIS A 105 -0.03 11.38 12.48
N ARG A 106 1.18 10.87 12.64
CA ARG A 106 1.55 9.49 12.26
C ARG A 106 1.46 8.59 13.49
N LYS A 107 0.60 7.57 13.42
CA LYS A 107 0.52 6.51 14.43
C LYS A 107 1.26 5.29 13.93
N TYR A 108 2.16 4.75 14.76
CA TYR A 108 2.97 3.58 14.42
C TYR A 108 2.49 2.37 15.20
N THR A 109 2.26 1.27 14.49
CA THR A 109 1.99 -0.05 15.07
C THR A 109 2.96 -1.08 14.50
N ASP A 110 3.12 -2.22 15.18
CA ASP A 110 3.92 -3.32 14.65
C ASP A 110 3.20 -3.97 13.46
N ALA A 111 3.97 -4.36 12.44
CA ALA A 111 3.45 -5.09 11.31
C ALA A 111 3.03 -6.51 11.71
N GLU A 112 1.91 -6.96 11.16
CA GLU A 112 1.50 -8.35 11.23
C GLU A 112 2.25 -9.17 10.18
N TYR A 113 2.26 -10.49 10.31
CA TYR A 113 2.98 -11.37 9.39
C TYR A 113 2.08 -12.43 8.82
N GLN A 114 2.27 -12.70 7.53
CA GLN A 114 1.56 -13.76 6.82
C GLN A 114 2.53 -14.61 5.99
N CYS A 115 2.09 -15.84 5.71
CA CYS A 115 2.76 -16.72 4.77
C CYS A 115 2.18 -16.54 3.37
N LYS A 116 3.02 -16.74 2.36
CA LYS A 116 2.58 -16.81 0.97
C LYS A 116 1.60 -17.98 0.78
N ASP A 117 0.72 -17.87 -0.20
CA ASP A 117 -0.23 -18.93 -0.56
C ASP A 117 0.48 -20.29 -0.73
N GLY A 118 -0.07 -21.31 -0.09
CA GLY A 118 0.48 -22.66 -0.06
C GLY A 118 1.52 -22.93 1.04
N TYR A 119 1.91 -21.92 1.83
CA TYR A 119 2.77 -22.08 3.00
C TYR A 119 1.97 -21.92 4.30
N SER A 120 2.44 -22.58 5.37
CA SER A 120 1.88 -22.52 6.72
C SER A 120 2.93 -22.06 7.72
N PHE A 121 2.51 -21.48 8.83
CA PHE A 121 3.44 -21.10 9.89
C PHE A 121 4.08 -22.33 10.55
N THR A 122 5.37 -22.23 10.86
CA THR A 122 6.02 -23.14 11.83
C THR A 122 5.34 -23.04 13.19
N HIS A 123 5.53 -24.05 14.05
CA HIS A 123 4.91 -24.08 15.38
C HIS A 123 5.23 -22.82 16.21
N ASP A 124 6.46 -22.32 16.12
CA ASP A 124 6.94 -21.11 16.79
C ASP A 124 6.58 -19.81 16.04
N LYS A 125 5.88 -19.90 14.90
CA LYS A 125 5.52 -18.79 13.99
C LYS A 125 6.71 -17.95 13.51
N SER A 126 7.94 -18.48 13.58
CA SER A 126 9.14 -17.77 13.15
C SER A 126 9.31 -17.77 11.62
N LYS A 127 8.84 -18.82 10.95
CA LYS A 127 9.00 -19.03 9.51
C LYS A 127 7.72 -19.60 8.89
N CYS A 128 7.69 -19.57 7.56
CA CYS A 128 6.70 -20.25 6.76
C CYS A 128 7.29 -21.53 6.20
N PHE A 129 6.50 -22.61 6.15
CA PHE A 129 6.92 -23.88 5.57
C PHE A 129 5.87 -24.46 4.65
N ALA A 130 6.32 -25.21 3.65
CA ALA A 130 5.47 -26.01 2.77
C ALA A 130 6.08 -27.39 2.58
N ASP A 131 5.21 -28.40 2.57
CA ASP A 131 5.61 -29.78 2.36
C ASP A 131 5.45 -30.16 0.89
N LYS A 132 6.58 -30.55 0.27
CA LYS A 132 6.61 -31.08 -1.09
C LYS A 132 6.77 -32.59 -1.06
N TYR A 133 5.96 -33.27 -1.87
CA TYR A 133 5.99 -34.73 -2.00
C TYR A 133 6.52 -35.12 -3.38
N THR A 134 7.43 -36.09 -3.40
CA THR A 134 7.93 -36.73 -4.62
C THR A 134 7.75 -38.25 -4.54
N ALA A 135 7.81 -38.92 -5.69
CA ALA A 135 7.68 -40.37 -5.75
C ALA A 135 8.80 -41.08 -4.98
N LYS A 136 8.47 -42.20 -4.36
CA LYS A 136 9.45 -43.05 -3.66
C LYS A 136 10.41 -43.65 -4.68
N LEU A 137 11.71 -43.65 -4.36
CA LEU A 137 12.69 -44.42 -5.11
C LEU A 137 12.69 -45.87 -4.62
N HIS A 138 13.04 -46.82 -5.48
CA HIS A 138 13.10 -48.24 -5.15
C HIS A 138 14.46 -48.82 -5.53
N LYS A 139 14.95 -49.76 -4.73
CA LYS A 139 16.14 -50.55 -5.01
C LYS A 139 15.96 -52.00 -4.55
N CYS A 140 16.67 -52.91 -5.21
CA CYS A 140 16.69 -54.30 -4.80
C CYS A 140 17.71 -54.56 -3.68
N PRO A 141 17.44 -55.54 -2.78
CA PRO A 141 18.45 -56.04 -1.86
C PRO A 141 19.69 -56.57 -2.60
N GLY A 142 20.83 -56.62 -1.92
CA GLY A 142 22.08 -57.10 -2.52
C GLY A 142 21.93 -58.51 -3.12
N GLY A 143 22.34 -58.67 -4.38
CA GLY A 143 22.26 -59.93 -5.12
C GLY A 143 20.89 -60.25 -5.73
N TYR A 144 19.93 -59.33 -5.70
CA TYR A 144 18.68 -59.42 -6.45
C TYR A 144 18.65 -58.37 -7.58
N GLU A 145 17.98 -58.72 -8.67
CA GLU A 145 17.77 -57.87 -9.84
C GLU A 145 16.30 -57.44 -9.94
N LEU A 146 16.06 -56.28 -10.54
CA LEU A 146 14.70 -55.77 -10.71
C LEU A 146 13.98 -56.56 -11.83
N THR A 147 12.77 -57.04 -11.56
CA THR A 147 11.95 -57.72 -12.57
C THR A 147 11.57 -56.77 -13.71
N LYS A 148 11.26 -57.31 -14.90
CA LYS A 148 10.91 -56.51 -16.10
C LYS A 148 9.71 -55.57 -15.88
N ASP A 149 8.75 -55.98 -15.05
CA ASP A 149 7.58 -55.20 -14.66
C ASP A 149 7.86 -54.19 -13.54
N LYS A 150 9.09 -54.16 -13.00
CA LYS A 150 9.57 -53.25 -11.94
C LYS A 150 8.78 -53.35 -10.62
N LYS A 151 8.10 -54.47 -10.38
CA LYS A 151 7.28 -54.67 -9.18
C LYS A 151 8.01 -55.41 -8.08
N ASN A 152 8.93 -56.30 -8.42
CA ASN A 152 9.61 -57.18 -7.47
C ASN A 152 11.11 -57.27 -7.78
N CYS A 153 11.85 -57.81 -6.82
CA CYS A 153 13.25 -58.17 -7.00
C CYS A 153 13.35 -59.69 -7.13
N ILE A 154 14.16 -60.16 -8.08
CA ILE A 154 14.35 -61.57 -8.38
C ILE A 154 15.83 -61.96 -8.29
N LYS A 155 16.10 -63.13 -7.73
CA LYS A 155 17.43 -63.74 -7.73
C LYS A 155 17.37 -65.12 -8.33
N HIS A 156 18.26 -65.40 -9.27
CA HIS A 156 18.38 -66.70 -9.91
C HIS A 156 19.29 -67.59 -9.08
N ILE A 157 18.80 -68.75 -8.69
CA ILE A 157 19.59 -69.77 -8.00
C ILE A 157 19.73 -70.96 -8.92
N TYR A 158 20.98 -71.29 -9.22
CA TYR A 158 21.33 -72.38 -10.12
C TYR A 158 21.69 -73.63 -9.34
N ALA A 159 21.33 -74.78 -9.89
CA ALA A 159 21.78 -76.09 -9.46
C ALA A 159 22.13 -76.94 -10.68
N ASP A 160 23.00 -77.92 -10.47
CA ASP A 160 23.40 -78.85 -11.51
C ASP A 160 22.35 -79.94 -11.72
N LEU A 161 22.29 -80.43 -12.96
CA LEU A 161 21.38 -81.49 -13.37
C LEU A 161 21.82 -82.82 -12.77
N LYS A 162 20.89 -83.56 -12.15
CA LYS A 162 21.18 -84.90 -11.66
C LYS A 162 20.83 -85.93 -12.73
N TYR A 163 21.71 -86.90 -12.91
CA TYR A 163 21.53 -88.00 -13.85
C TYR A 163 21.31 -89.29 -13.10
N TYR A 164 20.28 -90.03 -13.46
CA TYR A 164 19.95 -91.32 -12.85
C TYR A 164 19.48 -92.32 -13.90
N CYS A 165 19.47 -93.58 -13.49
CA CYS A 165 19.05 -94.67 -14.34
C CYS A 165 17.59 -95.06 -14.06
N PRO A 166 16.80 -95.38 -15.11
CA PRO A 166 15.45 -95.92 -14.94
C PRO A 166 15.41 -97.12 -13.98
N LYS A 167 14.25 -97.37 -13.37
CA LYS A 167 14.06 -98.56 -12.51
C LYS A 167 14.48 -99.83 -13.25
N HIS A 168 15.14 -100.76 -12.55
CA HIS A 168 15.71 -102.01 -13.09
C HIS A 168 16.86 -101.83 -14.09
N SER A 169 17.60 -100.73 -14.02
CA SER A 169 18.81 -100.50 -14.81
C SER A 169 19.97 -99.96 -13.96
N TYR A 170 21.20 -100.18 -14.41
CA TYR A 170 22.41 -99.87 -13.65
C TYR A 170 23.32 -98.90 -14.41
N ALA A 171 23.95 -97.96 -13.69
CA ALA A 171 24.81 -96.95 -14.30
C ALA A 171 26.13 -97.54 -14.80
N THR A 172 26.48 -97.23 -16.06
CA THR A 172 27.76 -97.60 -16.69
C THR A 172 28.34 -96.41 -17.45
N ALA A 173 29.57 -96.54 -17.97
CA ALA A 173 30.20 -95.52 -18.82
C ALA A 173 29.42 -95.24 -20.12
N LYS A 174 28.71 -96.24 -20.67
CA LYS A 174 27.94 -96.14 -21.91
C LYS A 174 26.47 -95.71 -21.69
N GLY A 175 26.08 -95.42 -20.45
CA GLY A 175 24.70 -95.11 -20.08
C GLY A 175 24.12 -96.09 -19.06
N CYS A 176 22.80 -96.24 -19.04
CA CYS A 176 22.11 -97.17 -18.15
C CYS A 176 21.95 -98.52 -18.82
N LYS A 177 22.55 -99.55 -18.22
CA LYS A 177 22.51 -100.93 -18.68
C LYS A 177 21.23 -101.60 -18.22
N VAL A 178 20.48 -102.17 -19.16
CA VAL A 178 19.33 -103.03 -18.94
C VAL A 178 19.66 -104.41 -19.50
N THR A 179 19.63 -105.43 -18.64
CA THR A 179 19.86 -106.82 -19.05
C THR A 179 18.52 -107.52 -19.19
N THR A 180 18.24 -108.06 -20.38
CA THR A 180 17.04 -108.87 -20.64
C THR A 180 17.43 -110.33 -20.75
N TYR A 181 16.61 -111.21 -20.20
CA TYR A 181 16.85 -112.66 -20.23
C TYR A 181 15.80 -113.37 -21.07
N GLU A 182 16.24 -114.38 -21.81
CA GLU A 182 15.40 -115.25 -22.62
C GLU A 182 15.75 -116.72 -22.38
N ALA A 183 14.79 -117.59 -22.69
CA ALA A 183 15.01 -119.03 -22.64
C ALA A 183 15.95 -119.49 -23.77
N LYS A 184 16.77 -120.48 -23.46
CA LYS A 184 17.60 -121.17 -24.45
C LYS A 184 16.74 -121.98 -25.42
N VAL A 185 17.08 -121.96 -26.70
CA VAL A 185 16.33 -122.66 -27.75
C VAL A 185 17.01 -123.99 -28.05
N PRO A 186 16.31 -125.15 -27.89
CA PRO A 186 16.86 -126.45 -28.25
C PRO A 186 17.01 -126.59 -29.77
N TYR A 187 18.10 -127.21 -30.22
CA TYR A 187 18.33 -127.53 -31.62
C TYR A 187 19.10 -128.84 -31.80
N CYS A 188 18.95 -129.44 -32.97
CA CYS A 188 19.61 -130.67 -33.35
C CYS A 188 20.61 -130.40 -34.48
N HIS A 189 21.84 -130.92 -34.34
CA HIS A 189 22.84 -130.88 -35.40
C HIS A 189 22.46 -131.80 -36.57
N GLN A 190 21.80 -132.92 -36.24
CA GLN A 190 21.25 -133.91 -37.15
C GLN A 190 19.90 -134.40 -36.61
N GLY A 191 18.99 -134.77 -37.50
CA GLY A 191 17.64 -135.21 -37.13
C GLY A 191 16.70 -134.05 -36.81
N TYR A 192 15.58 -134.37 -36.14
CA TYR A 192 14.56 -133.40 -35.76
C TYR A 192 14.31 -133.43 -34.25
N LEU A 193 13.76 -132.34 -33.72
CA LEU A 193 13.48 -132.21 -32.29
C LEU A 193 12.08 -132.75 -31.97
N GLU A 194 11.99 -133.69 -31.03
CA GLU A 194 10.73 -134.27 -30.56
C GLU A 194 10.82 -134.43 -29.03
N GLY A 195 9.86 -133.86 -28.29
CA GLY A 195 9.82 -133.99 -26.82
C GLY A 195 11.07 -133.50 -26.07
N GLY A 196 11.83 -132.55 -26.63
CA GLY A 196 13.07 -132.02 -26.03
C GLY A 196 14.33 -132.87 -26.28
N LYS A 197 14.23 -133.96 -27.05
CA LYS A 197 15.37 -134.78 -27.50
C LYS A 197 15.54 -134.71 -29.01
N CYS A 198 16.76 -134.93 -29.48
CA CYS A 198 17.06 -135.04 -30.90
C CYS A 198 16.85 -136.48 -31.35
N VAL A 199 15.93 -136.65 -32.29
CA VAL A 199 15.60 -137.93 -32.90
C VAL A 199 16.33 -138.04 -34.23
N VAL A 200 17.28 -138.97 -34.30
CA VAL A 200 18.01 -139.29 -35.53
C VAL A 200 17.54 -140.64 -36.04
N ILE A 201 17.13 -140.68 -37.31
CA ILE A 201 16.76 -141.93 -37.97
C ILE A 201 18.06 -142.58 -38.46
N LYS A 202 18.53 -143.62 -37.77
CA LYS A 202 19.74 -144.35 -38.16
C LYS A 202 19.50 -145.26 -39.36
N HIS A 203 18.34 -145.90 -39.37
CA HIS A 203 17.97 -146.84 -40.43
C HIS A 203 16.46 -146.79 -40.63
N SER A 204 16.04 -146.80 -41.89
CA SER A 204 14.63 -146.88 -42.24
C SER A 204 14.44 -147.82 -43.42
N TYR A 205 13.40 -148.65 -43.36
CA TYR A 205 12.97 -149.48 -44.49
C TYR A 205 11.45 -149.42 -44.64
N HIS A 206 10.98 -149.57 -45.88
CA HIS A 206 9.55 -149.55 -46.17
C HIS A 206 8.92 -150.87 -45.71
N SER A 207 7.79 -150.80 -45.00
CA SER A 207 7.04 -151.99 -44.61
C SER A 207 5.60 -151.86 -45.07
N TYR A 208 5.14 -152.80 -45.89
CA TYR A 208 3.78 -152.81 -46.45
C TYR A 208 2.72 -153.24 -45.42
N TYR A 209 3.13 -153.74 -44.26
CA TYR A 209 2.28 -154.16 -43.15
C TYR A 209 2.82 -153.60 -41.82
N PRO A 210 1.96 -153.28 -40.83
CA PRO A 210 2.33 -152.57 -39.59
C PRO A 210 3.05 -153.47 -38.56
N LYS A 211 3.98 -154.32 -39.02
CA LYS A 211 4.84 -155.16 -38.17
C LYS A 211 6.30 -154.85 -38.48
N CYS A 212 7.02 -154.34 -37.49
CA CYS A 212 8.44 -154.03 -37.59
C CYS A 212 9.29 -155.04 -36.82
N LYS A 213 10.57 -155.16 -37.20
CA LYS A 213 11.56 -155.93 -36.42
C LYS A 213 11.67 -155.36 -35.00
N GLN A 214 12.03 -156.20 -34.03
CA GLN A 214 12.17 -155.78 -32.63
C GLN A 214 13.13 -154.59 -32.52
N GLY A 215 12.70 -153.52 -31.84
CA GLY A 215 13.44 -152.25 -31.72
C GLY A 215 13.13 -151.19 -32.80
N TYR A 216 12.35 -151.50 -33.84
CA TYR A 216 11.90 -150.54 -34.85
C TYR A 216 10.46 -150.08 -34.59
N SER A 217 10.20 -148.78 -34.76
CA SER A 217 8.86 -148.20 -34.65
C SER A 217 8.25 -147.94 -36.03
N PHE A 218 6.97 -148.23 -36.22
CA PHE A 218 6.27 -147.98 -37.48
C PHE A 218 5.78 -146.53 -37.54
N ARG A 219 6.31 -145.72 -38.45
CA ARG A 219 5.86 -144.35 -38.70
C ARG A 219 5.72 -144.09 -40.20
N ARG A 220 4.56 -143.60 -40.64
CA ARG A 220 4.28 -143.18 -42.04
C ARG A 220 4.77 -144.21 -43.09
N HIS A 221 4.29 -145.47 -42.98
CA HIS A 221 4.63 -146.60 -43.86
C HIS A 221 6.11 -147.05 -43.88
N LYS A 222 6.93 -146.59 -42.93
CA LYS A 222 8.31 -147.03 -42.76
C LYS A 222 8.52 -147.56 -41.34
N CYS A 223 9.30 -148.62 -41.23
CA CYS A 223 9.87 -149.05 -39.96
C CYS A 223 11.16 -148.25 -39.74
N VAL A 224 11.19 -147.43 -38.69
CA VAL A 224 12.33 -146.56 -38.34
C VAL A 224 13.00 -147.04 -37.06
N LEU A 225 14.33 -147.12 -37.08
CA LEU A 225 15.14 -147.25 -35.88
C LEU A 225 15.64 -145.85 -35.51
N GLU A 226 15.08 -145.34 -34.43
CA GLU A 226 15.39 -144.02 -33.89
C GLU A 226 16.46 -144.15 -32.80
N SER A 227 17.38 -143.20 -32.76
CA SER A 227 18.21 -142.97 -31.58
C SER A 227 17.95 -141.59 -31.01
N TYR A 228 17.83 -141.54 -29.69
CA TYR A 228 17.57 -140.30 -28.94
C TYR A 228 18.89 -139.77 -28.39
N HIS A 229 19.19 -138.51 -28.70
CA HIS A 229 20.32 -137.78 -28.14
C HIS A 229 19.81 -136.52 -27.43
N ASP A 230 20.58 -136.03 -26.45
CA ASP A 230 20.25 -134.77 -25.80
C ASP A 230 20.34 -133.60 -26.79
N ALA A 231 19.33 -132.75 -26.78
CA ALA A 231 19.30 -131.56 -27.62
C ALA A 231 20.39 -130.58 -27.17
N ARG A 232 21.09 -129.99 -28.14
CA ARG A 232 22.01 -128.87 -27.86
C ARG A 232 21.18 -127.61 -27.72
N TYR A 233 21.71 -126.64 -26.99
CA TYR A 233 21.04 -125.37 -26.77
C TYR A 233 21.81 -124.26 -27.46
N LYS A 234 21.08 -123.33 -28.06
CA LYS A 234 21.63 -122.07 -28.58
C LYS A 234 20.77 -120.92 -28.11
N CYS A 235 21.38 -119.74 -28.01
CA CYS A 235 20.63 -118.54 -27.72
C CYS A 235 19.92 -118.01 -28.98
N PRO A 236 18.76 -117.36 -28.81
CA PRO A 236 18.14 -116.59 -29.88
C PRO A 236 19.12 -115.59 -30.49
N ARG A 237 18.89 -115.18 -31.74
CA ARG A 237 19.79 -114.28 -32.46
C ARG A 237 19.98 -112.97 -31.66
N GLY A 238 21.23 -112.63 -31.35
CA GLY A 238 21.58 -111.42 -30.61
C GLY A 238 21.67 -111.59 -29.09
N PHE A 239 21.44 -112.79 -28.56
CA PHE A 239 21.63 -113.11 -27.14
C PHE A 239 22.89 -113.97 -26.93
N ALA A 240 23.57 -113.75 -25.80
CA ALA A 240 24.73 -114.52 -25.36
C ALA A 240 24.33 -115.46 -24.21
N PHE A 241 25.11 -116.51 -23.98
CA PHE A 241 24.95 -117.34 -22.79
C PHE A 241 25.38 -116.58 -21.54
N THR A 242 24.65 -116.77 -20.43
CA THR A 242 25.16 -116.41 -19.10
C THR A 242 26.41 -117.24 -18.76
N ASP A 243 27.22 -116.79 -17.80
CA ASP A 243 28.47 -117.47 -17.42
C ASP A 243 28.25 -118.93 -16.97
N ASP A 244 27.11 -119.19 -16.32
CA ASP A 244 26.65 -120.53 -15.90
C ASP A 244 25.93 -121.32 -17.01
N GLN A 245 25.83 -120.75 -18.22
CA GLN A 245 25.10 -121.28 -19.39
C GLN A 245 23.63 -121.65 -19.14
N SER A 246 23.02 -121.16 -18.05
CA SER A 246 21.66 -121.51 -17.67
C SER A 246 20.62 -120.77 -18.50
N LYS A 247 20.92 -119.53 -18.93
CA LYS A 247 20.01 -118.62 -19.63
C LYS A 247 20.72 -117.89 -20.77
N CYS A 248 19.93 -117.23 -21.60
CA CYS A 248 20.41 -116.33 -22.63
C CYS A 248 20.17 -114.89 -22.18
N TYR A 249 21.15 -114.00 -22.31
CA TYR A 249 21.01 -112.59 -21.96
C TYR A 249 21.47 -111.67 -23.10
N VAL A 250 20.93 -110.46 -23.09
CA VAL A 250 21.43 -109.36 -23.93
C VAL A 250 21.42 -108.08 -23.12
N ASP A 251 22.46 -107.28 -23.31
CA ASP A 251 22.59 -105.98 -22.68
C ASP A 251 22.15 -104.89 -23.65
N LYS A 252 21.19 -104.08 -23.21
CA LYS A 252 20.78 -102.85 -23.91
C LYS A 252 21.21 -101.65 -23.09
N TYR A 253 21.61 -100.58 -23.78
CA TYR A 253 22.04 -99.34 -23.15
C TYR A 253 21.02 -98.26 -23.48
N VAL A 254 20.52 -97.60 -22.44
CA VAL A 254 19.63 -96.44 -22.55
C VAL A 254 20.31 -95.21 -21.96
N ALA A 255 19.93 -94.02 -22.43
CA ALA A 255 20.48 -92.77 -21.89
C ALA A 255 20.09 -92.59 -20.42
N LYS A 256 20.96 -91.94 -19.64
CA LYS A 256 20.62 -91.51 -18.28
C LYS A 256 19.49 -90.48 -18.35
N LEU A 257 18.50 -90.62 -17.48
CA LEU A 257 17.44 -89.62 -17.33
C LEU A 257 18.01 -88.38 -16.63
N ARG A 258 17.43 -87.22 -16.97
CA ARG A 258 17.79 -85.94 -16.38
C ARG A 258 16.68 -85.46 -15.47
N GLU A 259 17.04 -85.03 -14.26
CA GLU A 259 16.10 -84.43 -13.32
C GLU A 259 16.75 -83.32 -12.52
N CYS A 260 15.99 -82.26 -12.31
CA CYS A 260 16.41 -81.16 -11.47
C CYS A 260 16.14 -81.50 -10.00
N PRO A 261 17.01 -81.04 -9.08
CA PRO A 261 16.73 -81.16 -7.65
C PRO A 261 15.36 -80.58 -7.29
N HIS A 262 14.76 -81.09 -6.20
CA HIS A 262 13.44 -80.66 -5.76
C HIS A 262 13.36 -79.12 -5.62
N GLY A 263 12.34 -78.53 -6.21
CA GLY A 263 12.13 -77.07 -6.23
C GLY A 263 12.85 -76.32 -7.36
N TYR A 264 13.66 -76.98 -8.20
CA TYR A 264 14.29 -76.39 -9.37
C TYR A 264 13.62 -76.85 -10.66
N LYS A 265 13.60 -75.98 -11.68
CA LYS A 265 13.08 -76.26 -13.01
C LYS A 265 14.18 -76.15 -14.06
N TRP A 266 14.14 -76.97 -15.10
CA TRP A 266 15.12 -76.93 -16.17
C TRP A 266 14.97 -75.65 -17.00
N SER A 267 16.01 -74.81 -17.04
CA SER A 267 16.10 -73.66 -17.93
C SER A 267 16.89 -74.05 -19.18
N ARG A 268 16.23 -74.02 -20.35
CA ARG A 268 16.90 -74.26 -21.63
C ARG A 268 17.88 -73.13 -21.99
N HIS A 269 17.61 -71.91 -21.54
CA HIS A 269 18.47 -70.74 -21.77
C HIS A 269 19.81 -70.89 -21.05
N ASP A 270 19.76 -71.22 -19.76
CA ASP A 270 20.97 -71.28 -18.92
C ASP A 270 21.62 -72.67 -18.92
N SER A 271 20.99 -73.65 -19.58
CA SER A 271 21.37 -75.07 -19.58
C SER A 271 21.59 -75.63 -18.15
N LYS A 272 20.83 -75.13 -17.18
CA LYS A 272 20.92 -75.45 -15.75
C LYS A 272 19.54 -75.55 -15.12
N CYS A 273 19.48 -76.17 -13.94
CA CYS A 273 18.29 -76.15 -13.10
C CYS A 273 18.22 -74.79 -12.38
N VAL A 274 17.11 -74.07 -12.52
CA VAL A 274 16.88 -72.74 -11.94
C VAL A 274 15.71 -72.78 -10.96
N ARG A 275 15.89 -72.10 -9.84
CA ARG A 275 14.83 -71.68 -8.93
C ARG A 275 14.90 -70.18 -8.73
N TYR A 276 13.76 -69.53 -8.65
CA TYR A 276 13.66 -68.09 -8.41
C TYR A 276 13.38 -67.82 -6.95
N GLU A 277 14.06 -66.82 -6.41
CA GLU A 277 13.69 -66.18 -5.14
C GLU A 277 13.21 -64.76 -5.41
N TYR A 278 12.14 -64.40 -4.70
CA TYR A 278 11.55 -63.07 -4.80
C TYR A 278 11.78 -62.32 -3.50
N ALA A 279 12.04 -61.02 -3.62
CA ALA A 279 12.13 -60.10 -2.51
C ALA A 279 11.37 -58.81 -2.82
N ASP A 280 10.88 -58.17 -1.77
CA ASP A 280 10.20 -56.89 -1.88
C ASP A 280 11.16 -55.75 -2.21
N LEU A 281 10.62 -54.72 -2.87
CA LEU A 281 11.34 -53.50 -3.14
C LEU A 281 11.65 -52.75 -1.83
N LYS A 282 12.90 -52.32 -1.68
CA LYS A 282 13.27 -51.40 -0.61
C LYS A 282 13.06 -49.96 -1.09
N TYR A 283 12.10 -49.27 -0.48
CA TYR A 283 11.84 -47.87 -0.77
C TYR A 283 12.77 -46.95 0.01
N TYR A 284 13.21 -45.88 -0.64
CA TYR A 284 14.05 -44.87 -0.04
C TYR A 284 13.78 -43.52 -0.70
N CYS A 285 14.35 -42.48 -0.10
CA CYS A 285 14.19 -41.11 -0.54
C CYS A 285 15.55 -40.44 -0.82
N PRO A 286 15.60 -39.42 -1.68
CA PRO A 286 16.78 -38.58 -1.87
C PRO A 286 17.28 -37.96 -0.55
N LYS A 287 18.53 -37.49 -0.53
CA LYS A 287 19.08 -36.78 0.65
C LYS A 287 18.17 -35.63 1.06
N HIS A 288 18.01 -35.41 2.37
CA HIS A 288 17.16 -34.37 2.97
C HIS A 288 15.65 -34.51 2.70
N SER A 289 15.19 -35.72 2.40
CA SER A 289 13.76 -36.03 2.32
C SER A 289 13.42 -37.26 3.15
N VAL A 290 12.23 -37.25 3.75
CA VAL A 290 11.76 -38.27 4.68
C VAL A 290 10.76 -39.18 3.98
N LEU A 291 10.92 -40.49 4.11
CA LEU A 291 9.98 -41.46 3.55
C LEU A 291 8.66 -41.44 4.33
N THR A 292 7.55 -41.19 3.63
CA THR A 292 6.19 -41.20 4.19
C THR A 292 5.28 -42.11 3.37
N HIS A 293 4.04 -42.33 3.82
CA HIS A 293 3.07 -43.10 3.06
C HIS A 293 2.76 -42.48 1.68
N LYS A 294 2.68 -41.14 1.58
CA LYS A 294 2.40 -40.39 0.33
C LYS A 294 3.60 -40.30 -0.62
N GLY A 295 4.81 -40.57 -0.13
CA GLY A 295 6.03 -40.37 -0.92
C GLY A 295 7.19 -39.84 -0.09
N CYS A 296 8.19 -39.30 -0.76
CA CYS A 296 9.31 -38.61 -0.14
C CYS A 296 8.91 -37.17 0.17
N LYS A 297 8.85 -36.85 1.47
CA LYS A 297 8.49 -35.52 1.98
C LYS A 297 9.75 -34.68 2.15
N SER A 298 9.77 -33.51 1.51
CA SER A 298 10.74 -32.45 1.76
C SER A 298 10.00 -31.22 2.27
N THR A 299 10.52 -30.58 3.30
CA THR A 299 9.96 -29.34 3.83
C THR A 299 10.83 -28.18 3.39
N ILE A 300 10.21 -27.21 2.73
CA ILE A 300 10.85 -25.98 2.26
C ILE A 300 10.44 -24.87 3.22
N TYR A 301 11.40 -24.01 3.58
CA TYR A 301 11.17 -22.87 4.47
C TYR A 301 11.33 -21.57 3.71
N GLU A 302 10.45 -20.61 4.00
CA GLU A 302 10.50 -19.25 3.50
C GLU A 302 10.32 -18.24 4.63
N ALA A 303 10.78 -17.01 4.39
CA ALA A 303 10.55 -15.91 5.30
C ALA A 303 9.07 -15.51 5.29
N LYS A 304 8.55 -15.12 6.45
CA LYS A 304 7.23 -14.53 6.59
C LYS A 304 7.23 -13.12 5.99
N ALA A 305 6.14 -12.72 5.35
CA ALA A 305 5.99 -11.38 4.77
C ALA A 305 5.25 -10.46 5.76
N PRO A 306 5.77 -9.25 6.04
CA PRO A 306 5.06 -8.26 6.84
C PRO A 306 3.87 -7.68 6.05
N TYR A 307 2.77 -7.38 6.74
CA TYR A 307 1.63 -6.68 6.19
C TYR A 307 0.95 -5.79 7.24
N CYS A 308 0.17 -4.82 6.77
CA CYS A 308 -0.58 -3.89 7.60
C CYS A 308 -2.07 -4.09 7.35
N THR A 309 -2.85 -4.32 8.42
CA THR A 309 -4.32 -4.33 8.33
C THR A 309 -4.88 -2.94 8.06
N HIS A 310 -4.23 -1.93 8.64
CA HIS A 310 -4.53 -0.52 8.43
C HIS A 310 -3.24 0.27 8.23
N GLY A 311 -3.28 1.26 7.35
CA GLY A 311 -2.12 2.08 7.03
C GLY A 311 -1.17 1.43 6.02
N ASN A 312 0.03 1.98 5.93
CA ASN A 312 1.07 1.55 4.99
C ASN A 312 2.27 0.98 5.73
N LEU A 313 2.99 0.06 5.10
CA LEU A 313 4.23 -0.48 5.64
C LEU A 313 5.36 0.52 5.43
N GLU A 314 6.00 0.94 6.53
CA GLU A 314 7.17 1.82 6.53
C GLU A 314 8.38 1.02 7.07
N GLY A 315 9.36 0.79 6.19
CA GLY A 315 10.45 -0.16 6.46
C GLY A 315 9.96 -1.61 6.50
N ASP A 316 10.61 -2.45 7.32
CA ASP A 316 10.34 -3.90 7.32
C ASP A 316 9.34 -4.36 8.40
N HIS A 317 9.06 -3.53 9.41
CA HIS A 317 8.40 -3.98 10.64
C HIS A 317 7.34 -3.03 11.22
N LYS A 318 7.13 -1.84 10.65
CA LYS A 318 6.20 -0.84 11.20
C LYS A 318 5.13 -0.48 10.20
N CYS A 319 3.90 -0.43 10.68
CA CYS A 319 2.76 0.11 9.95
C CYS A 319 2.51 1.54 10.42
N VAL A 320 2.34 2.45 9.45
CA VAL A 320 2.03 3.85 9.70
C VAL A 320 0.63 4.17 9.21
N VAL A 321 -0.19 4.71 10.10
CA VAL A 321 -1.48 5.31 9.79
C VAL A 321 -1.32 6.82 9.91
N GLU A 322 -1.64 7.53 8.83
CA GLU A 322 -1.61 8.99 8.82
C GLU A 322 -3.03 9.53 9.05
N GLU A 323 -3.18 10.32 10.09
CA GLU A 323 -4.41 11.07 10.37
C GLU A 323 -4.17 12.55 10.07
N ALA A 324 -5.07 13.14 9.27
CA ALA A 324 -5.00 14.54 8.90
C ALA A 324 -5.98 15.37 9.73
N PHE A 325 -5.44 16.34 10.45
CA PHE A 325 -6.18 17.32 11.24
C PHE A 325 -6.14 18.70 10.57
N LEU A 326 -7.11 19.53 10.92
CA LEU A 326 -7.13 20.93 10.52
C LEU A 326 -6.00 21.70 11.23
N VAL A 327 -5.56 22.78 10.60
CA VAL A 327 -4.50 23.64 11.13
C VAL A 327 -5.13 24.70 12.02
N ASP A 328 -4.63 24.82 13.24
CA ASP A 328 -5.02 25.86 14.18
C ASP A 328 -4.17 27.11 14.00
N TYR A 329 -4.68 28.24 14.49
CA TYR A 329 -4.02 29.52 14.34
C TYR A 329 -3.99 30.29 15.65
N GLU A 330 -2.82 30.83 15.97
CA GLU A 330 -2.62 31.70 17.11
C GLU A 330 -2.22 33.11 16.68
N CYS A 331 -2.56 34.08 17.52
CA CYS A 331 -2.21 35.49 17.34
C CYS A 331 -1.09 35.87 18.32
N PRO A 332 -0.17 36.78 17.91
CA PRO A 332 0.79 37.37 18.83
C PRO A 332 0.11 38.05 20.02
N ASP A 333 0.82 38.15 21.14
CA ASP A 333 0.33 38.79 22.36
C ASP A 333 -0.25 40.18 22.08
N GLY A 334 -1.45 40.44 22.60
CA GLY A 334 -2.17 41.71 22.42
C GLY A 334 -2.97 41.83 21.12
N TYR A 335 -2.96 40.81 20.25
CA TYR A 335 -3.80 40.76 19.04
C TYR A 335 -4.94 39.75 19.18
N GLN A 336 -6.09 40.08 18.60
CA GLN A 336 -7.29 39.23 18.56
C GLN A 336 -7.55 38.73 17.14
N LEU A 337 -8.12 37.53 17.01
CA LEU A 337 -8.46 36.98 15.71
C LEU A 337 -9.70 37.69 15.12
N THR A 338 -9.68 37.99 13.82
CA THR A 338 -10.84 38.54 13.12
C THR A 338 -11.99 37.52 13.07
N LYS A 339 -13.24 37.97 12.93
CA LYS A 339 -14.43 37.08 12.89
C LYS A 339 -14.37 36.03 11.78
N ASP A 340 -13.75 36.34 10.66
CA ASP A 340 -13.51 35.45 9.52
C ASP A 340 -12.26 34.58 9.68
N SER A 341 -11.59 34.64 10.84
CA SER A 341 -10.36 33.90 11.17
C SER A 341 -9.21 34.11 10.19
N SER A 342 -9.24 35.18 9.38
CA SER A 342 -8.27 35.41 8.32
C SER A 342 -7.01 36.11 8.81
N LYS A 343 -7.13 37.01 9.80
CA LYS A 343 -6.04 37.87 10.29
C LYS A 343 -6.12 38.07 11.80
N CYS A 344 -5.01 38.50 12.39
CA CYS A 344 -4.97 38.99 13.76
C CYS A 344 -5.04 40.52 13.74
N TYR A 345 -5.75 41.14 14.67
CA TYR A 345 -5.89 42.59 14.76
C TYR A 345 -5.79 43.09 16.20
N ALA A 346 -5.19 44.26 16.38
CA ALA A 346 -5.23 45.03 17.62
C ALA A 346 -5.89 46.38 17.34
N LYS A 347 -6.61 46.91 18.34
CA LYS A 347 -7.25 48.22 18.27
C LYS A 347 -6.40 49.23 19.03
N THR A 348 -6.15 50.37 18.42
CA THR A 348 -5.57 51.54 19.10
C THR A 348 -6.56 52.69 19.01
N PHE A 349 -6.89 53.28 20.14
CA PHE A 349 -7.75 54.45 20.20
C PHE A 349 -6.99 55.71 19.80
N VAL A 350 -7.64 56.55 19.01
CA VAL A 350 -7.10 57.82 18.54
C VAL A 350 -8.12 58.90 18.89
N ASP A 351 -7.61 60.05 19.31
CA ASP A 351 -8.48 61.17 19.67
C ASP A 351 -9.28 61.67 18.46
N ILE A 352 -10.54 62.01 18.73
CA ILE A 352 -11.45 62.66 17.77
C ILE A 352 -10.90 64.05 17.44
N LYS A 353 -10.92 64.42 16.16
CA LYS A 353 -10.54 65.78 15.73
C LYS A 353 -11.77 66.65 15.54
N TYR A 354 -11.56 67.95 15.75
CA TYR A 354 -12.59 68.97 15.64
C TYR A 354 -12.26 69.93 14.50
N SER A 355 -13.27 70.36 13.76
CA SER A 355 -13.18 71.40 12.73
C SER A 355 -14.42 72.30 12.75
N CYS A 356 -14.24 73.55 12.33
CA CYS A 356 -15.32 74.54 12.21
C CYS A 356 -15.60 74.85 10.74
N VAL A 357 -16.80 75.34 10.43
CA VAL A 357 -17.13 75.89 9.09
C VAL A 357 -16.29 77.14 8.84
N ASP A 358 -16.03 77.43 7.57
CA ASP A 358 -15.35 78.62 7.12
C ASP A 358 -15.90 79.90 7.79
N GLY A 359 -14.99 80.64 8.44
CA GLY A 359 -15.29 81.88 9.15
C GLY A 359 -15.52 81.73 10.67
N TYR A 360 -15.55 80.52 11.21
CA TYR A 360 -15.57 80.25 12.65
C TYR A 360 -14.21 79.74 13.14
N LYS A 361 -13.83 80.08 14.38
CA LYS A 361 -12.62 79.59 15.03
C LYS A 361 -12.99 78.66 16.19
N LEU A 362 -12.23 77.58 16.38
CA LEU A 362 -12.45 76.64 17.49
C LEU A 362 -12.07 77.31 18.82
N SER A 363 -12.94 77.19 19.81
CA SER A 363 -12.72 77.61 21.20
C SER A 363 -11.51 76.87 21.81
N GLU A 364 -10.87 77.46 22.83
CA GLU A 364 -9.75 76.83 23.56
C GLU A 364 -10.15 75.50 24.22
N GLU A 365 -11.39 75.41 24.70
CA GLU A 365 -11.98 74.20 25.30
C GLU A 365 -12.44 73.17 24.26
N LYS A 366 -12.35 73.49 22.96
CA LYS A 366 -12.74 72.66 21.80
C LYS A 366 -14.20 72.19 21.80
N ASP A 367 -15.05 72.84 22.61
CA ASP A 367 -16.47 72.54 22.77
C ASP A 367 -17.36 73.34 21.80
N LYS A 368 -16.88 74.51 21.35
CA LYS A 368 -17.63 75.45 20.49
C LYS A 368 -16.77 76.04 19.40
N CYS A 369 -17.39 76.32 18.26
CA CYS A 369 -16.86 77.15 17.20
C CYS A 369 -17.45 78.56 17.34
N VAL A 370 -16.61 79.59 17.36
CA VAL A 370 -16.99 80.97 17.66
C VAL A 370 -16.66 81.89 16.48
N LYS A 371 -17.61 82.74 16.11
CA LYS A 371 -17.42 83.83 15.15
C LYS A 371 -17.86 85.15 15.76
N ALA A 372 -16.96 86.13 15.75
CA ALA A 372 -17.29 87.49 16.15
C ALA A 372 -18.06 88.20 15.02
N LEU A 373 -19.27 88.67 15.33
CA LEU A 373 -20.07 89.55 14.49
C LEU A 373 -19.96 90.98 15.05
N TYR A 374 -19.73 91.95 14.17
CA TYR A 374 -19.56 93.36 14.55
C TYR A 374 -20.73 94.19 14.02
N ALA A 375 -21.18 95.14 14.83
CA ALA A 375 -22.17 96.14 14.45
C ALA A 375 -21.69 97.55 14.83
N ASP A 376 -22.25 98.55 14.16
CA ASP A 376 -21.97 99.96 14.43
C ASP A 376 -22.55 100.39 15.78
N VAL A 377 -21.83 101.29 16.43
CA VAL A 377 -22.15 101.79 17.78
C VAL A 377 -22.99 103.05 17.65
N ALA A 378 -24.15 103.10 18.30
CA ALA A 378 -24.91 104.33 18.38
C ALA A 378 -24.34 105.21 19.51
N HIS A 379 -24.06 106.48 19.20
CA HIS A 379 -23.54 107.45 20.17
C HIS A 379 -24.67 108.34 20.67
N LYS A 380 -24.83 108.43 21.99
CA LYS A 380 -25.90 109.21 22.60
C LYS A 380 -25.38 110.06 23.75
N CYS A 381 -25.98 111.24 23.91
CA CYS A 381 -25.67 112.16 24.99
C CYS A 381 -26.77 112.12 26.03
N LEU A 382 -26.40 111.81 27.28
CA LEU A 382 -27.31 111.90 28.42
C LEU A 382 -27.61 113.38 28.76
N LYS A 383 -26.67 114.28 28.48
CA LYS A 383 -26.81 115.74 28.56
C LYS A 383 -25.98 116.41 27.46
N GLY A 384 -26.47 117.53 26.94
CA GLY A 384 -25.83 118.25 25.83
C GLY A 384 -26.15 117.67 24.44
N LYS A 385 -25.66 118.35 23.40
CA LYS A 385 -25.84 117.95 21.99
C LYS A 385 -24.63 117.16 21.51
N LEU A 386 -24.89 116.03 20.86
CA LEU A 386 -23.86 115.22 20.22
C LEU A 386 -23.21 116.04 19.10
N THR A 387 -21.92 116.29 19.22
CA THR A 387 -21.13 117.11 18.29
C THR A 387 -19.89 116.33 17.89
N LEU A 388 -19.60 116.30 16.60
CA LEU A 388 -18.37 115.69 16.08
C LEU A 388 -17.26 116.73 16.16
N ILE A 389 -16.24 116.45 16.97
CA ILE A 389 -15.07 117.32 17.09
C ILE A 389 -13.92 116.68 16.32
N ALA A 390 -13.24 117.46 15.49
CA ALA A 390 -12.05 116.99 14.78
C ALA A 390 -10.93 116.69 15.79
N GLY A 391 -10.48 115.44 15.80
CA GLY A 391 -9.33 114.96 16.56
C GLY A 391 -8.24 114.42 15.64
N SER A 392 -7.13 113.97 16.23
CA SER A 392 -5.92 113.52 15.53
C SER A 392 -6.10 112.21 14.72
N SER A 393 -7.16 111.44 14.96
CA SER A 393 -7.46 110.18 14.26
C SER A 393 -8.80 110.20 13.52
N GLY A 394 -9.35 111.39 13.25
CA GLY A 394 -10.65 111.59 12.61
C GLY A 394 -11.63 112.36 13.50
N TYR A 395 -12.90 112.37 13.11
CA TYR A 395 -13.96 113.00 13.89
C TYR A 395 -14.38 112.09 15.05
N ALA A 396 -14.30 112.60 16.29
CA ALA A 396 -14.75 111.89 17.47
C ALA A 396 -16.10 112.45 17.94
N PRO A 397 -17.12 111.61 18.19
CA PRO A 397 -18.35 112.05 18.81
C PRO A 397 -18.08 112.50 20.24
N VAL A 398 -18.58 113.68 20.63
CA VAL A 398 -18.47 114.24 21.97
C VAL A 398 -19.81 114.86 22.37
N CYS A 399 -20.20 114.74 23.64
CA CYS A 399 -21.40 115.40 24.15
C CYS A 399 -21.07 116.79 24.67
N CYS A 400 -21.66 117.82 24.06
CA CYS A 400 -21.35 119.22 24.31
C CYS A 400 -22.54 119.96 24.92
N ILE A 401 -22.36 120.53 26.10
CA ILE A 401 -23.45 121.09 26.89
C ILE A 401 -23.72 122.57 26.53
N ASP A 402 -22.69 123.32 26.12
CA ASP A 402 -22.80 124.75 25.79
C ASP A 402 -22.30 125.03 24.36
N LEU A 403 -23.12 125.71 23.55
CA LEU A 403 -22.83 126.13 22.17
C LEU A 403 -23.15 127.63 22.01
N TYR A 404 -22.22 128.43 21.47
CA TYR A 404 -22.52 129.77 20.95
C TYR A 404 -22.36 129.79 19.43
N TYR A 405 -23.36 130.34 18.76
CA TYR A 405 -23.37 130.58 17.33
C TYR A 405 -22.77 131.96 17.01
N VAL A 406 -21.82 132.02 16.07
CA VAL A 406 -21.28 133.28 15.56
C VAL A 406 -21.89 133.55 14.17
N GLY A 407 -22.72 134.58 14.06
CA GLY A 407 -23.23 135.19 12.82
C GLY A 407 -24.22 136.30 13.19
N ASN A 408 -24.35 137.46 12.52
CA ASN A 408 -23.93 137.90 11.20
C ASN A 408 -24.03 139.45 11.14
N GLY A 409 -23.52 140.10 10.09
CA GLY A 409 -23.43 141.56 9.99
C GLY A 409 -24.74 142.37 9.78
N SER A 410 -24.58 143.69 10.01
CA SER A 410 -25.28 144.88 9.47
C SER A 410 -26.72 145.31 9.90
N LYS A 411 -26.73 146.52 10.52
CA LYS A 411 -27.65 147.69 10.43
C LYS A 411 -29.15 147.60 10.81
N SER A 412 -29.44 148.16 12.00
CA SER A 412 -30.36 149.29 12.33
C SER A 412 -31.69 149.46 11.57
N ILE A 413 -32.81 149.50 12.32
CA ILE A 413 -33.91 150.50 12.23
C ILE A 413 -34.60 150.61 13.61
N ARG A 414 -34.95 151.85 13.97
CA ARG A 414 -35.57 152.31 15.24
C ARG A 414 -37.10 152.17 15.27
N GLY A 415 -37.62 152.04 16.49
CA GLY A 415 -38.90 152.60 17.00
C GLY A 415 -40.14 151.75 16.76
N GLY A 416 -41.07 151.53 17.69
CA GLY A 416 -41.28 151.98 19.07
C GLY A 416 -42.67 151.50 19.56
N ASN A 417 -42.85 151.47 20.89
CA ASN A 417 -44.10 151.52 21.67
C ASN A 417 -45.17 150.39 21.63
N THR A 418 -45.18 149.66 22.76
CA THR A 418 -46.28 149.41 23.74
C THR A 418 -47.67 148.85 23.38
N PHE A 419 -47.98 147.76 24.12
CA PHE A 419 -49.25 147.26 24.69
C PHE A 419 -50.41 146.84 23.75
N HIS A 420 -50.68 145.52 23.76
CA HIS A 420 -51.83 144.94 24.46
C HIS A 420 -51.51 143.52 24.96
#